data_AF-A0A9D3QDJ3-F1
#
_entry.id   AF-A0A9D3QDJ3-F1
#
_cell.length_a   1.000
_cell.length_b   1.000
_cell.length_c   1.000
_cell.angle_alpha   90.00
_cell.angle_beta   90.00
_cell.angle_gamma   90.00
#
_symmetry.space_group_name_H-M   'P 1'
#
loop_
_entity.id
_entity.type
_entity.pdbx_description
1 polymer ?
#
loop_
_entity_poly.entity_id
_entity_poly.type
_entity_poly.pdbx_seq_one_letter_code
_entity_poly.pdbx_strand_id
1 'polypeptide(L)'
;MSKDVMSRVVKKRQADPRVVQHIWEAIEVIRNQKQIANMDRISKYLSRVFGVHPKETARQLSLAVKDGLVVETLTVGCKGSKAGIEQEGYWLPGDEVDPTATCSKQSGS
;
A
#
# COMPACT_ATOMS: atom_id res chain seq x y z
N MET A 1 -26.45 -3.46 30.67
CA MET A 1 -25.09 -3.34 30.08
C MET A 1 -25.10 -4.09 28.76
N SER A 2 -25.37 -3.38 27.67
CA SER A 2 -25.38 -3.94 26.32
C SER A 2 -23.93 -4.13 25.88
N LYS A 3 -23.55 -5.38 25.60
CA LYS A 3 -22.27 -5.72 24.97
C LYS A 3 -22.56 -5.88 23.50
N ASP A 4 -22.36 -4.82 22.73
CA ASP A 4 -22.37 -4.85 21.27
C ASP A 4 -21.27 -5.80 20.79
N VAL A 5 -21.63 -7.07 20.63
CA VAL A 5 -20.87 -8.02 19.82
C VAL A 5 -20.96 -7.50 18.40
N MET A 6 -19.99 -6.67 18.02
CA MET A 6 -19.65 -6.50 16.61
C MET A 6 -19.23 -7.87 16.08
N SER A 7 -20.18 -8.57 15.47
CA SER A 7 -19.92 -9.67 14.56
C SER A 7 -19.03 -9.14 13.44
N ARG A 8 -17.71 -9.16 13.67
CA ARG A 8 -16.71 -8.80 12.66
C ARG A 8 -16.90 -9.80 11.54
N VAL A 9 -17.61 -9.39 10.49
CA VAL A 9 -17.74 -10.15 9.26
C VAL A 9 -16.32 -10.47 8.81
N VAL A 10 -15.87 -11.68 9.08
CA VAL A 10 -14.60 -12.20 8.57
C VAL A 10 -14.80 -12.35 7.08
N LYS A 11 -14.58 -11.26 6.33
CA LYS A 11 -14.31 -11.33 4.90
C LYS A 11 -13.27 -12.43 4.75
N LYS A 12 -13.64 -13.53 4.09
CA LYS A 12 -12.71 -14.59 3.74
C LYS A 12 -11.63 -13.91 2.91
N ARG A 13 -10.48 -13.64 3.52
CA ARG A 13 -9.36 -12.97 2.87
C ARG A 13 -9.04 -13.75 1.60
N GLN A 14 -9.19 -13.11 0.45
CA GLN A 14 -8.83 -13.73 -0.82
C GLN A 14 -7.31 -13.65 -1.06
N ALA A 15 -6.65 -12.68 -0.44
CA ALA A 15 -5.21 -12.54 -0.50
C ALA A 15 -4.53 -13.66 0.29
N ASP A 16 -3.47 -14.23 -0.29
CA ASP A 16 -2.64 -15.21 0.38
C ASP A 16 -1.94 -14.54 1.57
N PRO A 17 -2.16 -15.02 2.81
CA PRO A 17 -1.66 -14.35 4.01
C PRO A 17 -0.12 -14.30 4.05
N ARG A 18 0.57 -15.24 3.40
CA ARG A 18 2.05 -15.22 3.33
C ARG A 18 2.53 -14.11 2.42
N VAL A 19 1.92 -13.97 1.24
CA VAL A 19 2.31 -12.91 0.30
C VAL A 19 2.00 -11.53 0.86
N VAL A 20 0.87 -11.37 1.58
CA VAL A 20 0.55 -10.10 2.27
C VAL A 20 1.63 -9.76 3.30
N GLN A 21 2.09 -10.74 4.08
CA GLN A 21 3.17 -10.52 5.06
C GLN A 21 4.47 -10.07 4.38
N HIS A 22 4.81 -10.68 3.25
CA HIS A 22 5.97 -10.26 2.45
C HIS A 22 5.82 -8.85 1.88
N ILE A 23 4.60 -8.46 1.47
CA ILE A 23 4.30 -7.08 1.02
C ILE A 23 4.50 -6.10 2.19
N TRP A 24 4.04 -6.43 3.39
CA TRP A 24 4.24 -5.59 4.57
C TRP A 24 5.72 -5.40 4.88
N GLU A 25 6.49 -6.48 4.90
CA GLU A 25 7.93 -6.42 5.12
C GLU A 25 8.63 -5.56 4.03
N ALA A 26 8.21 -5.70 2.77
CA ALA A 26 8.71 -4.86 1.68
C ALA A 26 8.43 -3.37 1.92
N ILE A 27 7.20 -3.03 2.31
CA ILE A 27 6.79 -1.65 2.61
C ILE A 27 7.59 -1.09 3.79
N GLU A 28 7.75 -1.86 4.87
CA GLU A 28 8.55 -1.47 6.05
C GLU A 28 10.01 -1.19 5.67
N VAL A 29 10.63 -2.05 4.88
CA VAL A 29 12.03 -1.88 4.45
C VAL A 29 12.19 -0.67 3.54
N ILE A 30 11.23 -0.41 2.63
CA ILE A 30 11.28 0.76 1.74
C ILE A 30 11.04 2.05 2.54
N ARG A 31 10.12 2.02 3.49
CA ARG A 31 9.85 3.15 4.40
C ARG A 31 11.01 3.44 5.34
N ASN A 32 11.70 2.41 5.82
CA ASN A 32 12.91 2.58 6.61
C ASN A 32 14.01 3.31 5.81
N GLN A 33 14.02 3.15 4.49
CA GLN A 33 14.88 3.92 3.58
C GLN A 33 14.36 5.34 3.27
N LYS A 34 13.25 5.79 3.89
CA LYS A 34 12.54 7.05 3.62
C LYS A 34 12.13 7.22 2.15
N GLN A 35 11.79 6.11 1.50
CA GLN A 35 11.37 6.10 0.09
C GLN A 35 9.89 5.74 -0.04
N ILE A 36 9.27 6.15 -1.14
CA ILE A 36 7.89 5.78 -1.46
C ILE A 36 7.88 4.31 -1.88
N ALA A 37 7.10 3.49 -1.19
CA ALA A 37 6.88 2.10 -1.57
C ALA A 37 5.92 2.06 -2.75
N ASN A 38 6.44 1.95 -3.98
CA ASN A 38 5.65 1.80 -5.19
C ASN A 38 5.62 0.32 -5.65
N MET A 39 4.78 -0.01 -6.63
CA MET A 39 4.65 -1.40 -7.10
C MET A 39 5.96 -1.93 -7.68
N ASP A 40 6.75 -1.11 -8.40
CA ASP A 40 8.05 -1.53 -8.93
C ASP A 40 9.03 -1.93 -7.81
N ARG A 41 9.12 -1.14 -6.74
CA ARG A 41 10.02 -1.42 -5.60
C ARG A 41 9.54 -2.62 -4.80
N ILE A 42 8.25 -2.69 -4.53
CA ILE A 42 7.64 -3.81 -3.81
C ILE A 42 7.84 -5.09 -4.61
N SER A 43 7.53 -5.09 -5.92
CA SER A 43 7.71 -6.24 -6.79
C SER A 43 9.18 -6.63 -6.97
N LYS A 44 10.11 -5.68 -7.09
CA LYS A 44 11.56 -5.96 -7.11
C LYS A 44 12.04 -6.58 -5.80
N TYR A 45 11.59 -6.06 -4.65
CA TYR A 45 11.96 -6.60 -3.34
C TYR A 45 11.43 -8.02 -3.16
N LEU A 46 10.15 -8.22 -3.43
CA LEU A 46 9.48 -9.52 -3.36
C LEU A 46 10.08 -10.56 -4.31
N SER A 47 10.42 -10.14 -5.53
CA SER A 47 11.06 -11.02 -6.51
C SER A 47 12.48 -11.41 -6.08
N ARG A 48 13.23 -10.50 -5.44
CA ARG A 48 14.61 -10.76 -4.98
C ARG A 48 14.68 -11.55 -3.69
N VAL A 49 13.85 -11.24 -2.70
CA VAL A 49 13.92 -11.82 -1.35
C VAL A 49 13.08 -13.09 -1.25
N PHE A 50 11.87 -13.07 -1.81
CA PHE A 50 10.90 -14.14 -1.67
C PHE A 50 10.67 -14.94 -2.96
N GLY A 51 11.28 -14.54 -4.08
CA GLY A 51 11.07 -15.19 -5.37
C GLY A 51 9.66 -15.01 -5.94
N VAL A 52 8.88 -14.06 -5.43
CA VAL A 52 7.49 -13.85 -5.86
C VAL A 52 7.48 -13.13 -7.21
N HIS A 53 6.74 -13.68 -8.17
CA HIS A 53 6.65 -13.11 -9.50
C HIS A 53 5.93 -11.75 -9.47
N PRO A 54 6.41 -10.71 -10.17
CA PRO A 54 5.82 -9.36 -10.11
C PRO A 54 4.33 -9.33 -10.48
N LYS A 55 3.91 -10.23 -11.38
CA LYS A 55 2.50 -10.41 -11.77
C LYS A 55 1.64 -10.93 -10.62
N GLU A 56 2.17 -11.86 -9.82
CA GLU A 56 1.49 -12.37 -8.64
C GLU A 56 1.51 -11.34 -7.51
N THR A 57 2.63 -10.62 -7.33
CA THR A 57 2.70 -9.48 -6.42
C THR A 57 1.61 -8.46 -6.71
N ALA A 58 1.45 -8.03 -7.97
CA ALA A 58 0.43 -7.06 -8.36
C ALA A 58 -0.98 -7.55 -7.98
N ARG A 59 -1.27 -8.82 -8.29
CA ARG A 59 -2.56 -9.44 -7.97
C ARG A 59 -2.81 -9.48 -6.47
N GLN A 60 -1.83 -9.93 -5.68
CA GLN A 60 -1.94 -10.01 -4.22
C GLN A 60 -2.04 -8.62 -3.59
N LEU A 61 -1.36 -7.63 -4.14
CA LEU A 61 -1.43 -6.24 -3.72
C LEU A 61 -2.83 -5.66 -3.96
N SER A 62 -3.43 -5.87 -5.15
CA SER A 62 -4.82 -5.48 -5.41
C SER A 62 -5.82 -6.17 -4.48
N LEU A 63 -5.60 -7.45 -4.17
CA LEU A 63 -6.43 -8.17 -3.20
C LEU A 63 -6.25 -7.61 -1.79
N ALA A 64 -5.01 -7.32 -1.37
CA ALA A 64 -4.70 -6.73 -0.07
C ALA A 64 -5.33 -5.35 0.10
N VAL A 65 -5.31 -4.51 -0.93
CA VAL A 65 -5.99 -3.21 -0.92
C VAL A 65 -7.50 -3.38 -0.80
N LYS A 66 -8.09 -4.29 -1.58
CA LYS A 66 -9.53 -4.61 -1.52
C LYS A 66 -9.98 -5.14 -0.15
N ASP A 67 -9.09 -5.88 0.53
CA ASP A 67 -9.31 -6.37 1.90
C ASP A 67 -9.03 -5.30 2.98
N GLY A 68 -8.46 -4.15 2.61
CA GLY A 68 -8.08 -3.07 3.53
C GLY A 68 -6.82 -3.37 4.35
N LEU A 69 -5.95 -4.26 3.84
CA LEU A 69 -4.68 -4.66 4.46
C LEU A 69 -3.49 -3.81 4.02
N VAL A 70 -3.65 -3.07 2.92
CA VAL A 70 -2.69 -2.10 2.39
C VAL A 70 -3.50 -0.93 1.89
N VAL A 71 -3.02 0.29 2.10
CA VAL A 71 -3.60 1.51 1.55
C VAL A 71 -2.81 1.84 0.29
N GLU A 72 -3.48 2.00 -0.85
CA GLU A 72 -2.87 2.62 -2.03
C GLU A 72 -3.18 4.12 -2.01
N THR A 73 -2.16 4.96 -2.16
CA THR A 73 -2.32 6.40 -2.40
C THR A 73 -1.63 6.78 -3.69
N LEU A 74 -2.27 7.65 -4.47
CA LEU A 74 -1.66 8.27 -5.62
C LEU A 74 -0.96 9.54 -5.15
N THR A 75 0.35 9.46 -4.96
CA THR A 75 1.16 10.63 -4.60
C THR A 75 1.72 11.25 -5.88
N VAL A 76 1.36 12.50 -6.15
CA VAL A 76 1.93 13.27 -7.25
C VAL A 76 3.27 13.83 -6.79
N GLY A 77 4.36 13.52 -7.50
CA GLY A 77 5.68 14.07 -7.16
C GLY A 77 5.68 15.60 -7.28
N CYS A 78 5.82 16.31 -6.14
CA CYS A 78 5.81 17.78 -6.07
C CYS A 78 7.20 18.42 -5.82
N LYS A 79 8.31 17.77 -6.18
CA LYS A 79 9.64 18.40 -6.01
C LYS A 79 10.66 18.02 -7.09
N GLY A 80 11.16 19.04 -7.79
CA GLY A 80 12.22 18.93 -8.81
C GLY A 80 11.71 18.52 -10.19
N SER A 81 12.59 18.49 -11.21
CA SER A 81 12.34 18.31 -12.66
C SER A 81 11.59 17.03 -13.12
N LYS A 82 10.86 16.37 -12.22
CA LYS A 82 9.88 15.29 -12.43
C LYS A 82 8.49 15.66 -11.86
N ALA A 83 8.16 16.95 -11.84
CA ALA A 83 6.87 17.45 -11.38
C ALA A 83 5.75 16.89 -12.28
N GLY A 84 4.79 16.18 -11.68
CA GLY A 84 3.63 15.62 -12.39
C GLY A 84 3.70 14.12 -12.71
N ILE A 85 4.73 13.39 -12.26
CA ILE A 85 4.69 11.93 -12.34
C ILE A 85 3.81 11.42 -11.20
N GLU A 86 2.64 10.90 -11.57
CA GLU A 86 1.76 10.13 -10.70
C GLU A 86 2.52 8.87 -10.26
N GLN A 87 2.79 8.75 -8.96
CA GLN A 87 3.40 7.56 -8.40
C GLN A 87 2.42 6.94 -7.41
N GLU A 88 2.07 5.69 -7.68
CA GLU A 88 1.40 4.83 -6.72
C GLU A 88 2.31 4.56 -5.51
N GLY A 89 1.84 4.94 -4.34
CA GLY A 89 2.46 4.67 -3.05
C GLY A 89 1.58 3.70 -2.26
N TYR A 90 2.19 2.69 -1.65
CA TYR A 90 1.53 1.70 -0.81
C TYR A 90 1.94 1.87 0.65
N TRP A 91 0.97 1.81 1.54
CA TRP A 91 1.12 2.11 2.96
C TRP A 91 0.43 1.04 3.80
N LEU A 92 0.88 0.88 5.05
CA LEU A 92 0.24 -0.03 5.98
C LEU A 92 -1.00 0.62 6.60
N PRO A 93 -2.12 -0.12 6.75
CA PRO A 93 -3.33 0.40 7.37
C PRO A 93 -3.07 0.68 8.85
N GLY A 94 -3.14 1.96 9.23
CA GLY A 94 -2.86 2.43 10.59
C GLY A 94 -1.53 3.19 10.74
N ASP A 95 -0.67 3.19 9.72
CA ASP A 95 0.40 4.19 9.63
C ASP A 95 -0.25 5.50 9.18
N GLU A 96 -0.14 6.54 10.01
CA GLU A 96 -0.75 7.86 9.79
C GLU A 96 -0.28 8.38 8.42
N VAL A 97 -1.17 8.28 7.43
CA VAL A 97 -0.95 8.83 6.09
C VAL A 97 -0.94 10.33 6.24
N ASP A 98 0.23 10.91 6.53
CA ASP A 98 0.38 12.34 6.67
C ASP A 98 -0.09 13.01 5.34
N PRO A 99 -1.26 13.69 5.35
CA PRO A 99 -1.88 14.18 4.13
C PRO A 99 -1.13 15.41 3.57
N THR A 100 -0.02 15.84 4.18
CA THR A 100 0.75 16.98 3.65
C THR A 100 1.50 16.65 2.35
N ALA A 101 1.56 15.38 1.94
CA ALA A 101 2.09 14.98 0.64
C ALA A 101 1.06 15.00 -0.51
N THR A 102 -0.24 15.08 -0.22
CA THR A 102 -1.27 15.30 -1.26
C THR A 102 -1.41 16.78 -1.51
N CYS A 103 -0.66 17.30 -2.48
CA CYS A 103 -0.92 18.62 -3.07
C CYS A 103 -2.38 18.68 -3.51
N SER A 104 -3.09 19.65 -2.94
CA SER A 104 -4.52 19.91 -3.08
C SER A 104 -5.04 19.72 -4.52
N LYS A 105 -6.03 18.84 -4.67
CA LYS A 105 -7.16 19.13 -5.55
C LYS A 105 -8.39 19.36 -4.69
N GLN A 106 -8.39 20.51 -4.00
CA GLN A 106 -9.62 21.25 -3.80
C GLN A 106 -9.95 21.90 -5.16
N SER A 107 -10.85 21.27 -5.90
CA SER A 107 -11.72 21.95 -6.86
C SER A 107 -13.12 21.52 -6.46
N GLY A 108 -13.91 22.30 -5.74
CA GLY A 108 -14.16 23.72 -5.98
C GLY A 108 -15.39 23.79 -6.87
N SER A 109 -16.53 24.01 -6.20
CA SER A 109 -17.89 24.32 -6.69
C SER A 109 -18.76 23.16 -7.17
#